data_AF-A0A9E7HKN4-F1
#
_entry.id   AF-A0A9E7HKN4-F1
#
_cell.length_a   1.000
_cell.length_b   1.000
_cell.length_c   1.000
_cell.angle_alpha   90.00
_cell.angle_beta   90.00
_cell.angle_gamma   90.00
#
_symmetry.space_group_name_H-M   'P 1'
#
loop_
_entity.id
_entity.type
_entity.pdbx_description
1 polymer ?
#
loop_
_entity_poly.entity_id
_entity_poly.type
_entity_poly.pdbx_seq_one_letter_code
_entity_poly.pdbx_strand_id
1 'polypeptide(L)'
;MRALPPGSAEAVALPNPGDYHWRKGGELHLNDPLAIATLQEAARSNSVAAYKEYSKLIQQLNKGSNLRGMLKFKDVTGKISLDEVEPAKEIVKRFCTGAMSYGSISLEAHTTLAIAMNKLEANLILAYIPSVNGRYTDRSVPSGIID
;
A
#
# COMPACT_ATOMS: atom_id res chain seq x y z
N MET A 1 31.52 6.10 -1.93
CA MET A 1 30.97 7.13 -2.85
C MET A 1 31.73 7.02 -4.16
N ARG A 2 31.04 6.91 -5.32
CA ARG A 2 31.73 6.85 -6.64
C ARG A 2 32.33 8.23 -6.92
N ALA A 3 33.63 8.30 -7.20
CA ALA A 3 34.24 9.54 -7.65
C ALA A 3 33.65 9.91 -9.02
N LEU A 4 33.13 11.13 -9.13
CA LEU A 4 32.56 11.65 -10.37
C LEU A 4 33.69 12.10 -11.31
N PRO A 5 33.58 11.88 -12.63
CA PRO A 5 34.60 12.33 -13.58
C PRO A 5 34.76 13.86 -13.51
N PRO A 6 35.99 14.39 -13.46
CA PRO A 6 36.22 15.84 -13.47
C PRO A 6 35.57 16.48 -14.70
N GLY A 7 34.77 17.53 -14.50
CA GLY A 7 34.08 18.24 -15.58
C GLY A 7 32.79 17.59 -16.09
N SER A 8 32.35 16.47 -15.51
CA SER A 8 31.03 15.92 -15.82
C SER A 8 29.92 16.82 -15.27
N ALA A 9 28.73 16.80 -15.88
CA ALA A 9 27.59 17.58 -15.42
C ALA A 9 27.23 17.27 -13.95
N GLU A 10 27.41 16.02 -13.53
CA GLU A 10 27.16 15.56 -12.17
C GLU A 10 28.21 16.09 -11.17
N ALA A 11 29.44 16.36 -11.62
CA ALA A 11 30.51 16.88 -10.76
C ALA A 11 30.30 18.36 -10.38
N VAL A 12 29.48 19.09 -11.15
CA VAL A 12 29.17 20.51 -10.92
C VAL A 12 27.71 20.76 -10.52
N ALA A 13 26.86 19.73 -10.54
CA ALA A 13 25.45 19.84 -10.14
C ALA A 13 25.29 19.81 -8.62
N LEU A 14 24.20 20.45 -8.14
CA LEU A 14 23.79 20.29 -6.75
C LEU A 14 23.44 18.81 -6.49
N PRO A 15 23.87 18.24 -5.34
CA PRO A 15 23.48 16.90 -4.96
C PRO A 15 21.96 16.77 -4.88
N ASN A 16 21.42 15.67 -5.41
CA ASN A 16 20.02 15.31 -5.25
C ASN A 16 19.94 14.10 -4.31
N PRO A 17 19.71 14.31 -3.01
CA PRO A 17 19.64 13.22 -2.04
C PRO A 17 18.34 12.42 -2.17
N GLY A 18 17.34 12.89 -2.93
CA GLY A 18 16.10 12.16 -3.15
C GLY A 18 15.05 12.36 -2.05
N ASP A 19 14.97 13.53 -1.42
CA ASP A 19 14.01 13.79 -0.33
C ASP A 19 12.55 13.58 -0.75
N TYR A 20 12.21 14.02 -1.98
CA TYR A 20 10.84 13.99 -2.49
C TYR A 20 10.52 12.75 -3.33
N HIS A 21 11.51 12.22 -4.04
CA HIS A 21 11.34 11.09 -4.94
C HIS A 21 12.48 10.11 -4.71
N TRP A 22 12.14 8.82 -4.68
CA TRP A 22 13.12 7.76 -4.57
C TRP A 22 14.24 7.93 -5.62
N ARG A 23 15.49 7.80 -5.15
CA ARG A 23 16.70 7.83 -5.97
C ARG A 23 17.59 6.68 -5.54
N LYS A 24 18.26 6.04 -6.50
CA LYS A 24 19.25 5.00 -6.17
C LYS A 24 20.39 5.60 -5.35
N GLY A 25 20.55 5.14 -4.11
CA GLY A 25 21.57 5.63 -3.18
C GLY A 25 21.24 6.98 -2.52
N GLY A 26 19.99 7.42 -2.63
CA GLY A 26 19.46 8.57 -1.89
C GLY A 26 18.83 8.19 -0.56
N GLU A 27 17.95 9.06 -0.07
CA GLU A 27 17.13 8.88 1.12
C GLU A 27 16.28 7.60 1.06
N LEU A 28 15.88 7.10 2.24
CA LEU A 28 15.05 5.91 2.36
C LEU A 28 13.58 6.24 2.10
N HIS A 29 12.96 5.50 1.17
CA HIS A 29 11.52 5.60 0.89
C HIS A 29 10.82 4.26 1.12
N LEU A 30 9.61 4.29 1.65
CA LEU A 30 8.76 3.10 1.78
C LEU A 30 8.26 2.58 0.43
N ASN A 31 8.01 3.50 -0.51
CA ASN A 31 7.65 3.19 -1.89
C ASN A 31 8.90 2.84 -2.69
N ASP A 32 9.63 1.82 -2.23
CA ASP A 32 10.84 1.33 -2.87
C ASP A 32 10.50 0.51 -4.14
N PRO A 33 11.21 0.70 -5.27
CA PRO A 33 10.91 0.01 -6.52
C PRO A 33 10.95 -1.52 -6.43
N LEU A 34 11.89 -2.09 -5.65
CA LEU A 34 12.01 -3.53 -5.49
C LEU A 34 10.85 -4.09 -4.66
N ALA A 35 10.47 -3.39 -3.58
CA ALA A 35 9.30 -3.74 -2.79
C ALA A 35 8.01 -3.68 -3.63
N ILE A 36 7.84 -2.64 -4.46
CA ILE A 36 6.67 -2.52 -5.33
C ILE A 36 6.63 -3.64 -6.38
N ALA A 37 7.77 -3.97 -7.01
CA ALA A 37 7.84 -5.04 -8.00
C ALA A 37 7.46 -6.40 -7.40
N THR A 38 8.00 -6.73 -6.23
CA THR A 38 7.70 -7.98 -5.52
C THR A 38 6.24 -8.06 -5.05
N LEU A 39 5.65 -6.95 -4.60
CA LEU A 39 4.22 -6.88 -4.29
C LEU A 39 3.35 -7.13 -5.53
N GLN A 40 3.71 -6.52 -6.66
CA GLN A 40 2.97 -6.70 -7.91
C GLN A 40 3.07 -8.14 -8.43
N GLU A 41 4.23 -8.78 -8.30
CA GLU A 41 4.39 -10.20 -8.61
C GLU A 41 3.49 -11.06 -7.71
N ALA A 42 3.51 -10.83 -6.39
CA ALA A 42 2.67 -11.54 -5.44
C ALA A 42 1.18 -11.43 -5.80
N ALA A 43 0.69 -10.23 -6.12
CA ALA A 43 -0.70 -9.99 -6.48
C ALA A 43 -1.10 -10.62 -7.83
N ARG A 44 -0.22 -10.59 -8.83
CA ARG A 44 -0.52 -11.13 -10.17
C ARG A 44 -0.43 -12.65 -10.26
N SER A 45 0.52 -13.24 -9.55
CA SER A 45 0.79 -14.69 -9.60
C SER A 45 0.24 -15.48 -8.41
N ASN A 46 -0.35 -14.79 -7.43
CA ASN A 46 -0.73 -15.36 -6.13
C ASN A 46 0.45 -16.04 -5.40
N SER A 47 1.65 -15.48 -5.55
CA SER A 47 2.89 -16.03 -4.99
C SER A 47 3.08 -15.65 -3.53
N VAL A 48 2.93 -16.63 -2.64
CA VAL A 48 3.24 -16.49 -1.20
C VAL A 48 4.72 -16.17 -0.96
N ALA A 49 5.61 -16.70 -1.80
CA ALA A 49 7.05 -16.43 -1.69
C ALA A 49 7.36 -14.95 -1.99
N ALA A 50 6.81 -14.41 -3.07
CA ALA A 50 6.97 -13.00 -3.42
C ALA A 50 6.38 -12.08 -2.33
N TYR A 51 5.22 -12.45 -1.74
CA TYR A 51 4.65 -11.68 -0.63
C TYR A 51 5.54 -11.70 0.63
N LYS A 52 6.16 -12.84 0.95
CA LYS A 52 7.12 -12.94 2.07
C LYS A 52 8.34 -12.06 1.84
N GLU A 53 8.85 -12.01 0.60
CA GLU A 53 9.95 -11.12 0.25
C GLU A 53 9.56 -9.65 0.37
N TYR A 54 8.42 -9.25 -0.20
CA TYR A 54 7.85 -7.91 -0.04
C TYR A 54 7.73 -7.51 1.45
N SER A 55 7.12 -8.38 2.26
CA SER A 55 6.92 -8.13 3.70
C SER A 55 8.24 -7.90 4.42
N LYS A 56 9.28 -8.69 4.11
CA LYS A 56 10.62 -8.52 4.67
C LYS A 56 11.24 -7.19 4.25
N LEU A 57 11.16 -6.81 2.97
CA LEU A 57 11.71 -5.55 2.46
C LEU A 57 11.05 -4.34 3.13
N ILE A 58 9.72 -4.29 3.15
CA ILE A 58 8.96 -3.21 3.79
C ILE A 58 9.21 -3.14 5.29
N GLN A 59 9.33 -4.28 5.99
CA GLN A 59 9.63 -4.28 7.42
C GLN A 59 11.01 -3.70 7.71
N GLN A 60 12.03 -3.94 6.86
CA GLN A 60 13.35 -3.33 7.03
C GLN A 60 13.31 -1.82 6.76
N LEU A 61 12.65 -1.39 5.67
CA LEU A 61 12.49 0.03 5.36
C LEU A 61 11.75 0.78 6.49
N ASN A 62 10.69 0.17 7.04
CA ASN A 62 9.94 0.77 8.15
C ASN A 62 10.79 1.10 9.38
N LYS A 63 11.84 0.33 9.68
CA LYS A 63 12.74 0.59 10.82
C LYS A 63 13.49 1.91 10.70
N GLY A 64 13.81 2.32 9.48
CA GLY A 64 14.50 3.58 9.20
C GLY A 64 13.55 4.74 8.87
N SER A 65 12.30 4.45 8.48
CA SER A 65 11.37 5.48 7.97
C SER A 65 10.21 5.85 8.90
N ASN A 66 9.84 4.99 9.87
CA ASN A 66 8.66 5.25 10.72
C ASN A 66 8.91 4.88 12.18
N LEU A 67 8.25 5.61 13.10
CA LEU A 67 8.25 5.31 14.55
C LEU A 67 7.84 3.86 14.86
N ARG A 68 6.80 3.34 14.20
CA ARG A 68 6.35 1.96 14.39
C ARG A 68 7.42 0.91 14.06
N GLY A 69 8.38 1.25 13.20
CA GLY A 69 9.49 0.36 12.87
C GLY A 69 10.51 0.22 13.99
N MET A 70 10.53 1.14 14.95
CA MET A 70 11.36 1.06 16.15
C MET A 70 10.73 0.17 17.23
N LEU A 71 9.45 -0.17 17.08
CA LEU A 71 8.72 -1.00 18.04
C LEU A 71 8.91 -2.48 17.71
N LYS A 72 8.90 -3.31 18.76
CA LYS A 72 8.86 -4.77 18.66
C LYS A 72 7.75 -5.32 19.54
N PHE A 73 7.12 -6.39 19.08
CA PHE A 73 6.28 -7.19 19.96
C PHE A 73 7.16 -7.78 21.06
N LYS A 74 6.64 -7.76 22.30
CA LYS A 74 7.27 -8.47 23.41
C LYS A 74 6.99 -9.96 23.24
N ASP A 75 8.00 -10.79 23.44
CA ASP A 75 7.79 -12.23 23.50
C ASP A 75 6.87 -12.55 24.69
N VAL A 76 5.73 -13.15 24.39
CA VAL A 76 4.75 -13.61 25.38
C VAL A 76 4.80 -15.13 25.46
N THR A 77 4.63 -15.66 26.68
CA THR A 77 4.43 -17.09 26.90
C THR A 77 3.00 -17.47 26.51
N GLY A 78 2.81 -18.64 25.87
CA GLY A 78 1.48 -19.13 25.47
C GLY A 78 1.12 -18.81 24.02
N LYS A 79 1.91 -19.30 23.06
CA LYS A 79 1.54 -19.27 21.64
C LYS A 79 0.33 -20.17 21.42
N ILE A 80 -0.67 -19.67 20.71
CA ILE A 80 -1.89 -20.42 20.33
C ILE A 80 -1.72 -21.06 18.95
N SER A 81 -2.53 -22.07 18.65
CA SER A 81 -2.62 -22.61 17.28
C SER A 81 -3.17 -21.55 16.32
N LEU A 82 -2.80 -21.62 15.04
CA LEU A 82 -3.41 -20.78 14.01
C LEU A 82 -4.91 -21.06 13.85
N ASP A 83 -5.36 -22.27 14.20
CA ASP A 83 -6.79 -22.64 14.17
C ASP A 83 -7.61 -21.92 15.24
N GLU A 84 -6.96 -21.38 16.28
CA GLU A 84 -7.60 -20.57 17.32
C GLU A 84 -7.64 -19.07 16.93
N VAL A 85 -6.95 -18.69 15.86
CA VAL A 85 -6.97 -17.32 15.34
C VAL A 85 -8.22 -17.13 14.49
N GLU A 86 -8.80 -15.93 14.55
CA GLU A 86 -9.92 -15.54 13.70
C GLU A 86 -9.62 -15.82 12.20
N PRO A 87 -10.57 -16.40 11.44
CA PRO A 87 -10.37 -16.68 10.03
C PRO A 87 -10.05 -15.43 9.21
N ALA A 88 -9.19 -15.57 8.21
CA ALA A 88 -8.80 -14.47 7.33
C ALA A 88 -10.01 -13.75 6.69
N LYS A 89 -11.09 -14.49 6.37
CA LYS A 89 -12.34 -13.93 5.82
C LYS A 89 -12.98 -12.89 6.76
N GLU A 90 -12.88 -13.09 8.07
CA GLU A 90 -13.44 -12.14 9.04
C GLU A 90 -12.48 -10.97 9.29
N ILE A 91 -11.17 -11.23 9.30
CA ILE A 91 -10.14 -10.18 9.43
C ILE A 91 -10.25 -9.15 8.31
N VAL A 92 -10.40 -9.58 7.05
CA VAL A 92 -10.44 -8.66 5.89
C VAL A 92 -11.62 -7.69 5.91
N LYS A 93 -12.71 -8.00 6.63
CA LYS A 93 -13.86 -7.09 6.77
C LYS A 93 -13.50 -5.78 7.48
N ARG A 94 -12.43 -5.81 8.30
CA ARG A 94 -11.89 -4.62 8.99
C ARG A 94 -11.04 -3.75 8.07
N PHE A 95 -10.69 -4.22 6.87
CA PHE A 95 -9.90 -3.44 5.93
C PHE A 95 -10.79 -2.46 5.18
N CYS A 96 -10.25 -1.28 4.95
CA CYS A 96 -10.84 -0.28 4.08
C CYS A 96 -9.84 0.19 3.05
N THR A 97 -10.31 0.48 1.84
CA THR A 97 -9.52 1.27 0.88
C THR A 97 -9.66 2.74 1.25
N GLY A 98 -8.58 3.50 1.17
CA GLY A 98 -8.63 4.95 1.42
C GLY A 98 -9.54 5.69 0.43
N ALA A 99 -10.06 6.83 0.86
CA ALA A 99 -10.82 7.75 0.02
C ALA A 99 -9.94 8.29 -1.11
N MET A 100 -10.19 7.82 -2.34
CA MET A 100 -9.53 8.30 -3.55
C MET A 100 -10.58 8.96 -4.45
N SER A 101 -10.38 10.24 -4.75
CA SER A 101 -11.36 10.98 -5.56
C SER A 101 -11.39 10.48 -6.99
N TYR A 102 -12.56 10.51 -7.62
CA TYR A 102 -12.74 10.18 -9.04
C TYR A 102 -11.87 11.03 -9.98
N GLY A 103 -11.51 12.26 -9.58
CA GLY A 103 -10.61 13.11 -10.35
C GLY A 103 -9.13 12.75 -10.22
N SER A 104 -8.76 11.93 -9.23
CA SER A 104 -7.37 11.57 -8.92
C SER A 104 -6.94 10.22 -9.46
N ILE A 105 -7.90 9.32 -9.76
CA ILE A 105 -7.65 7.99 -10.32
C ILE A 105 -8.66 7.69 -11.43
N SER A 106 -8.31 6.75 -12.33
CA SER A 106 -9.21 6.41 -13.43
C SER A 106 -10.48 5.69 -12.94
N LEU A 107 -11.56 5.76 -13.74
CA LEU A 107 -12.81 5.04 -13.50
C LEU A 107 -12.59 3.53 -13.38
N GLU A 108 -11.69 2.97 -14.18
CA GLU A 108 -11.32 1.55 -14.17
C GLU A 108 -10.67 1.16 -12.85
N ALA A 109 -9.74 1.99 -12.34
CA ALA A 109 -9.11 1.75 -11.05
C ALA A 109 -10.14 1.79 -9.92
N HIS A 110 -11.00 2.80 -9.95
CA HIS A 110 -12.07 2.98 -8.97
C HIS A 110 -13.06 1.81 -8.96
N THR A 111 -13.51 1.38 -10.15
CA THR A 111 -14.43 0.26 -10.32
C THR A 111 -13.79 -1.07 -9.88
N THR A 112 -12.51 -1.26 -10.19
CA THR A 112 -11.77 -2.46 -9.79
C THR A 112 -11.72 -2.61 -8.28
N LEU A 113 -11.44 -1.52 -7.56
CA LEU A 113 -11.45 -1.52 -6.09
C LEU A 113 -12.84 -1.81 -5.53
N ALA A 114 -13.88 -1.21 -6.09
CA ALA A 114 -15.25 -1.44 -5.64
C ALA A 114 -15.67 -2.91 -5.77
N ILE A 115 -15.38 -3.53 -6.92
CA ILE A 115 -15.67 -4.94 -7.15
C ILE A 115 -14.86 -5.83 -6.20
N ALA A 116 -13.58 -5.51 -5.97
CA ALA A 116 -12.72 -6.28 -5.08
C ALA A 116 -13.20 -6.23 -3.62
N MET A 117 -13.53 -5.04 -3.10
CA MET A 117 -13.98 -4.88 -1.71
C MET A 117 -15.33 -5.55 -1.47
N ASN A 118 -16.27 -5.43 -2.43
CA ASN A 118 -17.56 -6.15 -2.35
C ASN A 118 -17.38 -7.67 -2.34
N LYS A 119 -16.45 -8.22 -3.13
CA LYS A 119 -16.12 -9.66 -3.13
C LYS A 119 -15.53 -10.14 -1.81
N LEU A 120 -14.78 -9.26 -1.12
CA LEU A 120 -14.17 -9.55 0.18
C LEU A 120 -15.09 -9.24 1.36
N GLU A 121 -16.31 -8.73 1.10
CA GLU A 121 -17.22 -8.22 2.14
C GLU A 121 -16.58 -7.13 3.01
N ALA A 122 -15.64 -6.37 2.45
CA ALA A 122 -14.85 -5.35 3.12
C ALA A 122 -15.34 -3.92 2.78
N ASN A 123 -14.88 -2.93 3.55
CA ASN A 123 -15.39 -1.57 3.44
C ASN A 123 -14.69 -0.76 2.34
N LEU A 124 -15.46 -0.15 1.44
CA LEU A 124 -14.96 0.77 0.43
C LEU A 124 -15.30 2.21 0.83
N ILE A 125 -14.30 3.06 1.05
CA ILE A 125 -14.54 4.49 1.31
C ILE A 125 -14.52 5.22 -0.03
N LEU A 126 -15.70 5.65 -0.49
CA LEU A 126 -15.86 6.38 -1.74
C LEU A 126 -15.81 7.89 -1.51
N ALA A 127 -14.81 8.55 -2.10
CA ALA A 127 -14.83 10.00 -2.26
C ALA A 127 -15.61 10.32 -3.55
N TYR A 128 -16.94 10.36 -3.41
CA TYR A 128 -17.89 10.86 -4.43
C TYR A 128 -17.85 10.13 -5.78
N ILE A 129 -18.75 9.15 -5.97
CA ILE A 129 -19.17 8.72 -7.32
C ILE A 129 -20.53 9.37 -7.62
N PRO A 130 -20.62 10.36 -8.51
CA PRO A 130 -21.92 10.72 -9.05
C PRO A 130 -22.43 9.53 -9.87
N SER A 131 -23.63 9.06 -9.56
CA SER A 131 -24.33 7.97 -10.27
C SER A 131 -24.17 8.11 -11.80
N VAL A 132 -23.29 7.31 -12.39
CA VAL A 132 -23.18 7.19 -13.84
C VAL A 132 -24.10 6.05 -14.29
N ASN A 133 -25.22 6.43 -14.92
CA ASN A 133 -26.14 5.55 -15.64
C ASN A 133 -26.82 4.44 -14.84
N GLY A 134 -27.15 4.66 -13.55
CA GLY A 134 -28.05 3.76 -12.80
C GLY A 134 -27.54 2.32 -12.61
N ARG A 135 -26.24 2.06 -12.82
CA ARG A 135 -25.64 0.72 -12.71
C ARG A 135 -25.10 0.37 -11.33
N TYR A 136 -25.12 1.32 -10.39
CA TYR A 136 -24.69 1.14 -9.02
C TYR A 136 -25.82 1.54 -8.08
N THR A 137 -26.58 0.57 -7.59
CA THR A 137 -27.44 0.76 -6.43
C THR A 137 -26.55 0.70 -5.19
N ASP A 138 -26.13 1.87 -4.75
CA ASP A 138 -25.28 2.03 -3.57
C ASP A 138 -26.02 1.52 -2.32
N ARG A 139 -25.60 0.38 -1.79
CA ARG A 139 -26.05 -0.15 -0.49
C ARG A 139 -25.18 0.32 0.67
N SER A 140 -24.21 1.20 0.42
CA SER A 140 -23.15 1.58 1.35
C SER A 140 -23.11 3.06 1.74
N VAL A 141 -23.96 3.92 1.16
CA VAL A 141 -24.11 5.31 1.62
C VAL A 141 -25.34 5.42 2.52
N PRO A 142 -25.18 5.63 3.85
CA PRO A 142 -26.28 6.06 4.70
C PRO A 142 -26.86 7.34 4.12
N SER A 143 -28.19 7.41 4.01
CA SER A 143 -28.96 8.48 3.39
C SER A 143 -28.87 9.86 4.06
N GLY A 144 -27.84 10.13 4.87
CA GLY A 144 -27.69 11.34 5.68
C GLY A 144 -26.27 11.93 5.70
N ILE A 145 -25.40 11.57 4.77
CA ILE A 145 -24.07 12.20 4.57
C ILE A 145 -24.06 13.03 3.27
N ILE A 146 -25.23 13.56 2.90
CA ILE A 146 -25.39 14.52 1.81
C ILE A 146 -26.29 15.64 2.33
N ASP A 147 -25.77 16.41 3.28
CA ASP A 147 -26.15 17.79 3.58
C ASP A 147 -24.86 18.54 3.99
#